data_AF-A0A433EU51-F1
#
_entry.id   AF-A0A433EU51-F1
#
_cell.length_a   1.000
_cell.length_b   1.000
_cell.length_c   1.000
_cell.angle_alpha   90.00
_cell.angle_beta   90.00
_cell.angle_gamma   90.00
#
_symmetry.space_group_name_H-M   'P 1'
#
loop_
_entity.id
_entity.type
_entity.pdbx_description
1 polymer ?
#
loop_
_entity_poly.entity_id
_entity_poly.type
_entity_poly.pdbx_seq_one_letter_code
_entity_poly.pdbx_strand_id
1 'polypeptide(L)' 'LVAVGQLIEPDRATIECRVVEDDPWCRKCGVEGVPRDTVTRRLAHEPFGHRPTTLLVRVRRYRCGHCRRTWRQ' A
#
# COMPACT_ATOMS: atom_id res chain seq x y z
N LEU A 1 -4.30 -8.02 0.40
CA LEU A 1 -2.92 -7.70 0.90
C LEU A 1 -2.26 -9.01 1.29
N VAL A 2 -0.93 -9.11 1.19
CA VAL A 2 -0.14 -10.23 1.71
C VAL A 2 0.93 -9.70 2.65
N ALA A 3 1.11 -10.35 3.80
CA ALA A 3 2.20 -10.06 4.72
C ALA A 3 3.50 -10.63 4.15
N VAL A 4 4.54 -9.79 4.10
CA VAL A 4 5.85 -10.15 3.53
C VAL A 4 7.00 -10.01 4.52
N GLY A 5 6.74 -9.42 5.69
CA GLY A 5 7.73 -9.23 6.74
C GLY A 5 7.08 -8.72 8.01
N GLN A 6 7.81 -8.83 9.11
CA GLN A 6 7.39 -8.30 10.40
C GLN A 6 8.59 -7.80 11.21
N LEU A 7 8.35 -6.78 12.01
CA LEU A 7 9.26 -6.27 13.05
C LEU A 7 8.48 -6.24 14.36
N ILE A 8 8.96 -7.01 15.34
CA ILE A 8 8.35 -7.10 16.66
C ILE A 8 9.29 -6.45 17.67
N GLU A 9 8.76 -5.46 18.38
CA GLU A 9 9.44 -4.72 19.43
C GLU A 9 8.70 -4.93 20.76
N PRO A 10 9.30 -4.59 21.91
CA PRO A 10 8.65 -4.77 23.21
C PRO A 10 7.32 -4.00 23.34
N ASP A 11 7.23 -2.82 22.74
CA ASP A 11 6.08 -1.90 22.85
C ASP A 11 5.18 -1.89 21.62
N ARG A 12 5.59 -2.49 20.49
CA ARG A 12 4.84 -2.44 19.23
C ARG A 12 5.15 -3.60 18.30
N ALA A 13 4.26 -3.81 17.35
CA ALA A 13 4.50 -4.71 16.22
C ALA A 13 4.23 -3.97 14.91
N THR A 14 5.07 -4.19 13.91
CA THR A 14 4.86 -3.73 12.54
C THR A 14 4.84 -4.92 11.59
N ILE A 15 3.81 -5.00 10.73
CA ILE A 15 3.73 -6.00 9.66
C ILE A 15 3.90 -5.28 8.32
N GLU A 16 4.91 -5.64 7.54
CA GLU A 16 5.04 -5.17 6.15
C GLU A 16 4.07 -5.95 5.27
N CYS A 17 3.21 -5.21 4.59
CA CYS A 17 2.22 -5.74 3.67
C CYS A 17 2.46 -5.21 2.25
N ARG A 18 2.21 -6.06 1.25
CA ARG A 18 2.14 -5.67 -0.16
C ARG A 18 0.75 -5.94 -0.71
N VAL A 19 0.35 -5.13 -1.68
CA VAL A 19 -0.86 -5.40 -2.47
C VAL A 19 -0.56 -6.59 -3.39
N VAL A 20 -1.51 -7.53 -3.47
CA VAL A 20 -1.35 -8.79 -4.23
C VAL A 20 -1.70 -8.56 -5.70
N GLU A 21 -2.83 -7.90 -5.94
CA GLU A 21 -3.33 -7.61 -7.28
C GLU A 21 -3.22 -6.11 -7.52
N ASP A 22 -2.50 -5.73 -8.57
CA ASP A 22 -2.37 -4.34 -8.98
C ASP A 22 -3.64 -3.88 -9.73
N ASP A 23 -4.09 -2.63 -9.50
CA ASP A 23 -5.12 -1.95 -10.30
C ASP A 23 -4.51 -0.80 -11.12
N PRO A 24 -3.90 -1.10 -12.28
CA PRO A 24 -3.23 -0.10 -13.10
C PRO A 24 -4.20 0.68 -14.00
N TRP A 25 -5.51 0.60 -13.82
CA TRP A 25 -6.46 1.18 -14.78
C TRP A 25 -6.89 2.60 -14.44
N CYS A 26 -6.77 3.51 -15.41
CA CYS A 26 -7.20 4.89 -15.21
C CYS A 26 -8.74 4.99 -15.18
N ARG A 27 -9.32 5.28 -14.02
CA ARG A 27 -10.77 5.46 -13.83
C ARG A 27 -11.42 6.58 -14.65
N LYS A 28 -10.64 7.44 -15.32
CA LYS A 28 -11.17 8.50 -16.20
C LYS A 28 -11.26 8.07 -17.67
N CYS A 29 -10.27 7.35 -18.18
CA CYS A 29 -10.13 7.11 -19.63
C CYS A 29 -9.93 5.63 -20.00
N GLY A 30 -9.85 4.72 -19.03
CA GLY A 30 -9.70 3.29 -19.26
C GLY A 30 -8.30 2.85 -19.70
N VAL A 31 -7.38 3.78 -20.00
CA VAL A 31 -6.01 3.43 -20.38
C VAL A 31 -5.21 2.95 -19.17
N GLU A 32 -4.39 1.92 -19.37
CA GLU A 32 -3.45 1.42 -18.37
C GLU A 32 -2.42 2.51 -18.00
N GLY A 33 -2.18 2.67 -16.70
CA GLY A 33 -1.22 3.59 -16.13
C GLY A 33 0.15 2.98 -16.03
N VAL A 34 1.19 3.81 -16.18
CA VAL A 34 2.56 3.39 -15.90
C VAL A 34 2.86 3.53 -14.41
N PRO A 35 3.56 2.55 -13.79
CA PRO A 35 4.07 2.71 -12.43
C PRO A 35 5.00 3.92 -12.34
N ARG A 36 4.82 4.75 -11.32
CA ARG A 36 5.64 5.96 -11.09
C ARG A 36 6.54 5.80 -9.88
N ASP A 37 5.93 5.52 -8.73
CA ASP A 37 6.62 5.37 -7.46
C ASP A 37 5.81 4.44 -6.53
N THR A 38 6.41 4.07 -5.40
CA THR A 38 5.76 3.28 -4.36
C THR A 38 5.77 4.10 -3.08
N VAL A 39 4.61 4.24 -2.47
CA VAL A 39 4.44 4.94 -1.19
C VAL A 39 4.10 3.96 -0.08
N THR A 40 4.54 4.27 1.12
CA THR A 40 4.19 3.50 2.31
C THR A 40 3.01 4.17 3.02
N ARG A 41 1.95 3.41 3.28
CA ARG A 41 0.81 3.83 4.09
C ARG A 41 0.77 3.01 5.36
N ARG A 42 0.68 3.68 6.51
CA ARG A 42 0.43 3.04 7.79
C ARG A 42 -1.08 2.88 7.97
N LEU A 43 -1.53 1.66 8.19
CA LEU A 43 -2.92 1.31 8.43
C LEU A 43 -3.04 0.58 9.77
N ALA A 44 -4.13 0.84 10.47
CA ALA A 44 -4.46 0.29 11.78
C ALA A 44 -3.47 0.65 12.91
N HIS A 45 -4.03 1.03 14.05
CA HIS A 45 -3.47 0.76 15.36
C HIS A 45 -4.51 -0.16 16.02
N GLU A 46 -4.20 -1.45 16.13
CA GLU A 46 -5.13 -2.41 16.75
C GLU A 46 -4.41 -3.19 17.86
N PRO A 47 -5.03 -3.37 19.05
CA PRO A 47 -4.35 -3.97 20.19
C PRO A 47 -4.28 -5.49 20.01
N PHE A 48 -3.12 -5.99 19.58
CA PHE A 48 -2.84 -7.42 19.68
C PHE A 48 -2.32 -7.68 21.10
N GLY A 49 -3.25 -7.90 22.03
CA GLY A 49 -2.98 -7.86 23.47
C GLY A 49 -2.77 -6.42 23.95
N HIS A 50 -1.65 -6.15 24.65
CA HIS A 50 -1.23 -4.82 25.14
C HIS A 50 -0.25 -4.11 24.18
N ARG A 51 0.04 -4.71 23.00
CA ARG A 51 0.98 -4.16 22.02
C ARG A 51 0.23 -3.66 20.78
N PRO A 52 0.28 -2.36 20.46
CA PRO A 52 -0.28 -1.85 19.22
C PRO A 52 0.41 -2.48 18.00
N THR A 53 -0.39 -3.00 17.08
CA THR A 53 0.10 -3.50 15.78
C THR A 53 -0.21 -2.49 14.69
N THR A 54 0.79 -2.14 13.88
CA THR A 54 0.65 -1.28 12.70
C THR A 54 0.92 -2.08 11.43
N LEU A 55 0.07 -1.92 10.42
CA LEU A 55 0.32 -2.43 9.08
C LEU A 55 1.06 -1.39 8.25
N LEU A 56 2.24 -1.75 7.75
CA LEU A 56 3.03 -0.95 6.82
C LEU A 56 2.74 -1.45 5.40
N VAL A 57 1.79 -0.81 4.73
CA VAL A 57 1.35 -1.22 3.39
C VAL A 57 2.11 -0.44 2.33
N ARG A 58 2.84 -1.14 1.46
CA ARG A 58 3.47 -0.54 0.28
C ARG A 58 2.49 -0.52 -0.89
N VAL A 59 2.18 0.67 -1.37
CA VAL A 59 1.14 0.95 -2.37
C VAL A 59 1.80 1.60 -3.60
N ARG A 60 1.59 1.03 -4.79
CA ARG A 60 2.08 1.62 -6.04
C ARG A 60 1.25 2.83 -6.41
N ARG A 61 1.91 3.82 -7.01
CA ARG A 61 1.28 4.96 -7.66
C ARG A 61 1.45 4.86 -9.16
N TYR A 62 0.38 5.16 -9.86
CA TYR A 62 0.31 5.11 -11.31
C TYR A 62 0.13 6.50 -11.89
N ARG A 63 0.58 6.69 -13.12
CA ARG A 63 0.30 7.86 -13.95
C ARG A 63 -0.28 7.40 -15.28
N CYS A 64 -1.41 7.97 -15.67
CA CYS A 64 -1.96 7.75 -17.00
C CYS A 64 -1.14 8.52 -18.04
N GLY A 65 -0.67 7.84 -19.09
CA GLY A 65 0.03 8.48 -20.20
C GLY A 65 -0.88 9.40 -21.03
N HIS A 66 -2.18 9.08 -21.12
CA HIS A 66 -3.14 9.82 -21.94
C HIS A 66 -3.69 11.07 -21.24
N CYS A 67 -4.39 10.91 -20.12
CA CYS A 67 -5.04 12.02 -19.41
C CYS A 67 -4.19 12.66 -18.30
N ARG A 68 -2.96 12.17 -18.09
CA ARG A 68 -1.98 12.63 -17.07
C ARG A 68 -2.41 12.50 -15.60
N ARG A 69 -3.57 11.91 -15.31
CA ARG A 69 -4.03 11.67 -13.92
C ARG A 69 -3.09 10.72 -13.19
N THR A 70 -2.91 10.95 -11.90
CA THR A 70 -2.17 10.06 -11.01
C THR A 70 -3.08 9.52 -9.92
N TRP A 71 -2.90 8.25 -9.56
CA TRP A 71 -3.64 7.62 -8.47
C TRP A 71 -2.73 6.66 -7.70
N ARG A 72 -3.21 6.25 -6.53
CA ARG A 72 -2.71 5.11 -5.78
C ARG A 72 -3.69 3.97 -6.09
N GLN A 73 -3.20 2.74 -6.19
CA GLN A 73 -4.10 1.59 -6.09
C GLN A 73 -4.84 1.60 -4.74
#